data_AF-A0A9D8L093-F1
#
_entry.id   AF-A0A9D8L093-F1
#
_cell.length_a   1.000
_cell.length_b   1.000
_cell.length_c   1.000
_cell.angle_alpha   90.00
_cell.angle_beta   90.00
_cell.angle_gamma   90.00
#
_symmetry.space_group_name_H-M   'P 1'
#
loop_
_entity.id
_entity.type
_entity.pdbx_description
1 polymer ?
#
loop_
_entity_poly.entity_id
_entity_poly.type
_entity_poly.pdbx_seq_one_letter_code
_entity_poly.pdbx_strand_id
1 'polypeptide(L)'
;WRRDDFCVAATDALRAIAAEGQGVMVVLSAPRDSDALLARLRREPEVRPAGKDKDVGQWRRNGAGAQILADLGLGRLRVLGTPRRQIGLAGYGLEIVETVQP
;
A
#
# COMPACT_ATOMS: atom_id res chain seq x y z
N TRP A 1 -12.39 -10.91 -13.94
CA TRP A 1 -10.97 -10.78 -14.35
C TRP A 1 -10.20 -10.29 -13.13
N ARG A 2 -9.40 -11.15 -12.48
CA ARG A 2 -8.65 -10.85 -11.25
C ARG A 2 -7.18 -10.78 -11.64
N ARG A 3 -6.57 -9.61 -11.49
CA ARG A 3 -5.17 -9.38 -11.83
C ARG A 3 -4.31 -9.76 -10.63
N ASP A 4 -3.31 -10.63 -10.82
CA ASP A 4 -2.47 -11.15 -9.74
C ASP A 4 -1.62 -10.08 -9.04
N ASP A 5 -1.49 -8.89 -9.65
CA ASP A 5 -0.79 -7.73 -9.11
C ASP A 5 -1.70 -6.74 -8.38
N PHE A 6 -3.01 -6.96 -8.38
CA PHE A 6 -3.97 -6.13 -7.66
C PHE A 6 -4.30 -6.72 -6.29
N CYS A 7 -4.02 -5.96 -5.24
CA CYS A 7 -4.57 -6.24 -3.91
C CYS A 7 -6.10 -6.05 -3.91
N VAL A 8 -6.72 -6.28 -2.74
CA VAL A 8 -8.13 -5.97 -2.49
C VAL A 8 -8.47 -4.59 -3.05
N ALA A 9 -9.54 -4.49 -3.84
CA ALA A 9 -9.97 -3.20 -4.37
C ALA A 9 -10.29 -2.26 -3.19
N ALA A 10 -9.94 -0.97 -3.32
CA ALA A 10 -10.14 0.00 -2.23
C ALA A 10 -11.61 0.03 -1.74
N THR A 11 -12.57 -0.12 -2.66
CA THR A 11 -13.99 -0.21 -2.33
C THR A 11 -14.33 -1.43 -1.49
N ASP A 12 -13.75 -2.59 -1.80
CA ASP A 12 -13.97 -3.83 -1.05
C ASP A 12 -13.33 -3.75 0.34
N ALA A 13 -12.13 -3.16 0.42
CA ALA A 13 -11.45 -2.91 1.70
C ALA A 13 -12.26 -1.97 2.60
N LEU A 14 -12.78 -0.87 2.06
CA LEU A 14 -13.65 0.05 2.80
C LEU A 14 -14.95 -0.63 3.25
N ARG A 15 -15.54 -1.49 2.42
CA ARG A 15 -16.74 -2.26 2.78
C ARG A 15 -16.45 -3.23 3.93
N ALA A 16 -15.32 -3.94 3.90
CA ALA A 16 -14.90 -4.84 4.97
C ALA A 16 -14.66 -4.07 6.28
N ILE A 17 -13.96 -2.93 6.22
CA ILE A 17 -13.74 -2.05 7.38
C ILE A 17 -15.08 -1.56 7.96
N ALA A 18 -16.01 -1.16 7.09
CA ALA A 18 -17.34 -0.71 7.51
C ALA A 18 -18.15 -1.83 8.18
N ALA A 19 -18.04 -3.08 7.70
CA ALA A 19 -18.71 -4.24 8.28
C ALA A 19 -18.17 -4.59 9.69
N GLU A 20 -16.88 -4.40 9.93
CA GLU A 20 -16.26 -4.57 11.26
C GLU A 20 -16.55 -3.38 12.20
N GLY A 21 -17.06 -2.26 11.67
CA GLY A 21 -17.34 -1.03 12.41
C GLY A 21 -16.11 -0.22 12.80
N GLN A 22 -14.90 -0.74 12.58
CA GLN A 22 -13.63 -0.10 12.90
C GLN A 22 -12.51 -0.59 11.98
N GLY A 23 -11.59 0.31 11.64
CA GLY A 23 -10.41 -0.03 10.84
C GLY A 23 -9.75 1.19 10.22
N VAL A 24 -8.56 0.99 9.66
CA VAL A 24 -7.76 2.06 9.05
C VAL A 24 -7.33 1.64 7.65
N MET A 25 -7.53 2.52 6.68
CA MET A 25 -6.98 2.39 5.33
C MET A 25 -6.02 3.56 5.07
N VAL A 26 -4.73 3.26 4.89
CA VAL A 26 -3.72 4.27 4.57
C VAL A 26 -3.54 4.36 3.07
N VAL A 27 -3.87 5.53 2.50
CA VAL A 27 -3.69 5.82 1.07
C VAL A 27 -2.50 6.74 0.89
N LEU A 28 -1.40 6.19 0.34
CA LEU A 28 -0.20 6.95 0.01
C LEU A 28 -0.27 7.40 -1.44
N SER A 29 -0.42 8.71 -1.66
CA SER A 29 -0.39 9.31 -2.99
C SER A 29 1.04 9.70 -3.36
N ALA A 30 1.45 9.40 -4.58
CA ALA A 30 2.62 10.00 -5.18
C ALA A 30 2.23 11.05 -6.21
N PRO A 31 3.06 12.10 -6.38
CA PRO A 31 3.05 12.91 -7.58
C PRO A 31 2.97 12.02 -8.82
N ARG A 32 1.98 12.27 -9.67
CA ARG A 32 1.88 11.60 -10.96
C ARG A 32 2.60 12.44 -11.99
N ASP A 33 3.72 11.93 -12.48
CA ASP A 33 4.39 12.49 -13.65
C ASP A 33 3.49 12.27 -14.88
N SER A 34 3.07 13.37 -15.51
CA SER A 34 2.16 13.33 -16.67
C SER A 34 2.80 12.62 -17.87
N ASP A 35 4.12 12.73 -18.02
CA ASP A 35 4.86 12.06 -19.09
C ASP A 35 4.89 10.54 -18.85
N ALA A 36 5.08 10.13 -17.60
CA ALA A 36 5.03 8.72 -17.22
C ALA A 36 3.63 8.12 -17.41
N LEU A 37 2.57 8.90 -17.14
CA LEU A 37 1.20 8.47 -17.43
C LEU A 37 0.96 8.29 -18.94
N LEU A 38 1.43 9.25 -19.75
CA LEU A 38 1.28 9.21 -21.20
C LEU A 38 2.02 8.03 -21.82
N ALA A 39 3.26 7.75 -21.38
CA ALA A 39 4.04 6.61 -21.82
C ALA A 39 3.31 5.28 -21.53
N ARG A 40 2.73 5.14 -20.32
CA ARG A 40 1.93 3.97 -19.94
C ARG A 40 0.69 3.79 -20.82
N LEU A 41 -0.02 4.88 -21.15
CA LEU A 41 -1.19 4.83 -22.03
C LEU A 41 -0.81 4.40 -23.46
N ARG A 42 0.34 4.87 -23.94
CA ARG A 42 0.87 4.54 -25.26
C ARG A 42 1.55 3.17 -25.34
N ARG A 43 1.66 2.45 -24.22
CA ARG A 43 2.43 1.19 -24.09
C ARG A 43 3.88 1.34 -24.53
N GLU A 44 4.44 2.54 -24.38
CA GLU A 44 5.85 2.78 -24.60
C GLU A 44 6.63 2.01 -23.52
N PRO A 45 7.78 1.40 -23.86
CA PRO A 45 8.64 0.80 -22.86
C PRO A 45 8.99 1.88 -21.83
N GLU A 46 8.85 1.59 -20.54
CA GLU A 46 9.29 2.51 -19.48
C GLU A 46 10.79 2.77 -19.67
N VAL A 47 11.15 3.90 -20.26
CA VAL A 47 12.51 4.43 -20.20
C VAL A 47 12.66 4.95 -18.77
N ARG A 48 13.06 4.05 -17.86
CA ARG A 48 13.33 4.41 -16.46
C ARG A 48 14.55 5.33 -16.44
N PRO A 49 14.41 6.62 -16.13
CA PRO A 49 15.57 7.45 -15.89
C PRO A 49 16.20 6.93 -14.59
N ALA A 50 17.49 6.59 -14.63
CA ALA A 50 18.23 6.29 -13.42
C ALA A 50 18.12 7.49 -12.46
N GLY A 51 17.30 7.38 -11.40
CA GLY A 51 17.18 8.40 -10.35
C GLY A 51 15.80 9.04 -10.11
N LYS A 52 14.74 8.74 -10.89
CA LYS A 52 13.37 9.28 -10.66
C LYS A 52 12.44 8.33 -9.88
N ASP A 53 12.99 7.56 -8.97
CA ASP A 53 12.28 6.53 -8.20
C ASP A 53 11.68 7.10 -6.88
N LYS A 54 11.33 8.39 -6.89
CA LYS A 54 11.27 9.22 -5.67
C LYS A 54 9.96 9.19 -4.89
N ASP A 55 8.89 8.64 -5.43
CA ASP A 55 7.59 8.92 -4.81
C ASP A 55 6.94 7.67 -4.19
N VAL A 56 6.19 6.83 -4.93
CA VAL A 56 5.52 5.68 -4.28
C VAL A 56 6.52 4.64 -3.75
N GLY A 57 7.55 4.34 -4.54
CA GLY A 57 8.57 3.36 -4.18
C GLY A 57 9.40 3.80 -2.98
N GLN A 58 9.72 5.10 -2.90
CA GLN A 58 10.40 5.66 -1.74
C GLN A 58 9.52 5.64 -0.48
N TRP A 59 8.23 5.93 -0.60
CA TRP A 59 7.30 5.92 0.55
C TRP A 59 6.99 4.51 1.07
N ARG A 60 7.12 3.50 0.20
CA ARG A 60 7.10 2.09 0.63
C ARG A 60 8.43 1.67 1.26
N ARG A 61 9.55 2.17 0.74
CA ARG A 61 10.91 1.89 1.26
C ARG A 61 11.21 2.60 2.58
N ASN A 62 10.66 3.78 2.82
CA ASN A 62 10.90 4.59 4.03
C ASN A 62 9.96 4.24 5.20
N GLY A 63 9.02 3.31 5.01
CA GLY A 63 8.10 2.88 6.06
C GLY A 63 7.04 3.91 6.45
N ALA A 64 6.75 4.91 5.63
CA ALA A 64 5.78 5.97 5.97
C ALA A 64 4.40 5.42 6.38
N GLY A 65 3.92 4.35 5.71
CA GLY A 65 2.68 3.69 6.10
C GLY A 65 2.74 3.06 7.49
N ALA A 66 3.88 2.47 7.87
CA ALA A 66 4.09 1.91 9.20
C ALA A 66 4.16 3.02 10.27
N GLN A 67 4.82 4.13 9.97
CA GLN A 67 4.87 5.28 10.87
C GLN A 67 3.48 5.88 11.13
N ILE A 68 2.69 6.09 10.07
CA ILE A 68 1.30 6.59 10.21
C ILE A 68 0.47 5.65 11.11
N LEU A 69 0.57 4.34 10.91
CA LEU A 69 -0.17 3.37 11.72
C LEU A 69 0.28 3.40 13.19
N ALA A 70 1.59 3.52 13.45
CA ALA A 70 2.13 3.64 14.80
C ALA A 70 1.72 4.96 15.49
N ASP A 71 1.75 6.08 14.76
CA ASP A 71 1.32 7.40 15.25
C ASP A 71 -0.17 7.44 15.59
N LEU A 72 -0.99 6.60 14.93
CA LEU A 72 -2.40 6.37 15.28
C LEU A 72 -2.58 5.47 16.53
N GLY A 73 -1.49 5.00 17.15
CA GLY A 73 -1.50 4.16 18.34
C GLY A 73 -1.80 2.68 18.08
N LEU A 74 -1.67 2.22 16.83
CA LEU A 74 -1.86 0.81 16.50
C LEU A 74 -0.61 0.00 16.88
N GLY A 75 -0.82 -1.28 17.19
CA GLY A 75 0.26 -2.21 17.54
C GLY A 75 0.07 -3.60 16.94
N ARG A 76 -1.11 -4.21 17.13
CA ARG A 76 -1.47 -5.51 16.54
C ARG A 76 -2.45 -5.32 15.39
N LEU A 77 -2.09 -5.81 14.22
CA LEU A 77 -2.79 -5.55 12.96
C LEU A 77 -3.41 -6.83 12.40
N ARG A 78 -4.71 -6.75 12.06
CA ARG A 78 -5.38 -7.69 11.16
C ARG A 78 -5.36 -7.07 9.76
N VAL A 79 -4.70 -7.72 8.80
CA VAL A 79 -4.45 -7.12 7.48
C VAL A 79 -5.36 -7.75 6.43
N LEU A 80 -6.09 -6.92 5.68
CA LEU A 80 -6.90 -7.34 4.54
C LEU A 80 -6.05 -7.52 3.28
N GLY A 81 -6.10 -8.73 2.70
CA GLY A 81 -5.55 -9.03 1.38
C GLY A 81 -4.58 -10.20 1.34
N THR A 82 -3.71 -10.20 0.34
CA THR A 82 -2.77 -11.30 0.13
C THR A 82 -1.69 -11.31 1.20
N PRO A 83 -1.41 -12.47 1.85
CA PRO A 83 -0.31 -12.60 2.79
C PRO A 83 1.01 -12.18 2.14
N ARG A 84 1.67 -11.18 2.73
CA ARG A 84 2.97 -10.69 2.28
C ARG A 84 3.88 -10.53 3.47
N ARG A 85 5.15 -10.91 3.30
CA ARG A 85 6.18 -10.67 4.30
C ARG A 85 6.45 -9.16 4.38
N GLN A 86 5.94 -8.51 5.43
CA GLN A 86 6.22 -7.11 5.69
C GLN A 86 7.48 -7.01 6.56
N ILE A 87 8.57 -6.53 5.97
CA ILE A 87 9.85 -6.36 6.66
C ILE A 87 9.85 -4.97 7.32
N GLY A 88 10.33 -4.89 8.56
CA GLY A 88 10.56 -3.61 9.24
C GLY A 88 9.41 -3.11 10.11
N LEU A 89 8.23 -3.73 10.10
CA LEU A 89 7.09 -3.34 10.96
C LEU A 89 7.43 -3.35 12.46
N ALA A 90 8.22 -4.33 12.90
CA ALA A 90 8.65 -4.44 14.29
C ALA A 90 9.44 -3.21 14.77
N GLY A 91 10.15 -2.52 13.85
CA GLY A 91 10.86 -1.28 14.17
C GLY A 91 9.93 -0.10 14.48
N TYR A 92 8.65 -0.22 14.14
CA TYR A 92 7.59 0.74 14.44
C TYR A 92 6.64 0.24 15.55
N GLY A 93 6.97 -0.86 16.23
CA GLY A 93 6.09 -1.48 17.23
C GLY A 93 4.84 -2.13 16.64
N LEU A 94 4.84 -2.43 15.34
CA LEU A 94 3.71 -3.05 14.63
C LEU A 94 3.94 -4.55 14.43
N GLU A 95 2.89 -5.33 14.68
CA GLU A 95 2.85 -6.78 14.52
C GLU A 95 1.60 -7.18 13.72
N ILE A 96 1.76 -8.02 12.70
CA ILE A 96 0.63 -8.63 12.00
C ILE A 96 0.23 -9.88 12.76
N VAL A 97 -0.96 -9.88 13.34
CA VAL A 97 -1.51 -11.03 14.08
C VAL A 97 -2.39 -11.91 13.22
N GLU A 98 -2.95 -11.37 12.14
CA GLU A 98 -3.84 -12.09 11.24
C GLU A 98 -3.79 -11.50 9.83
N THR A 99 -3.92 -12.35 8.81
CA THR A 99 -4.24 -11.91 7.45
C THR A 99 -5.62 -12.42 7.08
N VAL A 100 -6.53 -11.49 6.81
CA VAL A 100 -7.92 -11.78 6.45
C VAL A 100 -8.11 -11.63 4.94
N GLN A 101 -8.83 -12.58 4.33
CA GLN A 101 -9.22 -12.51 2.92
C GLN A 101 -10.60 -11.84 2.83
N PRO A 102 -10.82 -10.94 1.86
CA PRO A 102 -12.16 -10.43 1.56
C PRO A 102 -13.08 -11.51 0.98
#